data_AF-A0AAP4DU67-F1
#
_entry.id   AF-A0AAP4DU67-F1
#
_cell.length_a   1.000
_cell.length_b   1.000
_cell.length_c   1.000
_cell.angle_alpha   90.00
_cell.angle_beta   90.00
_cell.angle_gamma   90.00
#
_symmetry.space_group_name_H-M   'P 1'
#
loop_
_entity.id
_entity.type
_entity.pdbx_description
1 polymer ?
#
loop_
_entity_poly.entity_id
_entity_poly.type
_entity_poly.pdbx_seq_one_letter_code
_entity_poly.pdbx_strand_id
1 'polypeptide(L)'
;MIRLKTPQGWSIPIKEYDKLQKKNLKEIKYHNRQIKDFDKLTAYYPEVLFKNVTRNNSDGTLDIIVDSGVATEFHTGFLPKRFYKALRMKKDKGLLSSKWNYLDIIQVSESEIIKSFDSSVSIDEAEKIVEASIKKGVKYFD
;
A
#
# COMPACT_ATOMS: atom_id res chain seq x y z
N MET A 1 -18.66 -6.06 -3.18
CA MET A 1 -17.85 -5.06 -3.93
C MET A 1 -17.93 -3.76 -3.16
N ILE A 2 -16.83 -3.31 -2.54
CA ILE A 2 -16.82 -2.03 -1.81
C ILE A 2 -16.88 -0.92 -2.87
N ARG A 3 -17.82 0.00 -2.72
CA ARG A 3 -18.00 1.16 -3.59
C ARG A 3 -18.12 2.38 -2.69
N LEU A 4 -17.37 3.43 -3.00
CA LEU A 4 -17.36 4.66 -2.22
C LEU A 4 -18.14 5.75 -2.97
N LYS A 5 -19.05 6.45 -2.29
CA LYS A 5 -19.83 7.55 -2.87
C LYS A 5 -19.02 8.85 -2.76
N THR A 6 -18.92 9.61 -3.85
CA THR A 6 -18.19 10.89 -3.94
C THR A 6 -19.14 12.00 -4.42
N PRO A 7 -18.80 13.30 -4.24
CA PRO A 7 -19.64 14.41 -4.73
C PRO A 7 -19.87 14.41 -6.25
N GLN A 8 -18.95 13.81 -7.02
CA GLN A 8 -18.99 13.73 -8.48
C GLN A 8 -19.56 12.39 -9.01
N GLY A 9 -19.77 11.38 -8.15
CA GLY A 9 -20.25 10.05 -8.56
C GLY A 9 -19.79 8.91 -7.65
N TRP A 10 -19.30 7.81 -8.23
CA TRP A 10 -18.89 6.61 -7.47
C TRP A 10 -17.42 6.26 -7.72
N SER A 11 -16.74 5.80 -6.67
CA SER A 11 -15.37 5.29 -6.74
C SER A 11 -15.35 3.78 -6.49
N ILE A 12 -14.62 3.04 -7.33
CA ILE A 12 -14.50 1.57 -7.28
C ILE A 12 -13.04 1.11 -7.32
N PRO A 13 -12.71 -0.11 -6.87
CA PRO A 13 -11.35 -0.63 -6.96
C PRO A 13 -10.79 -0.54 -8.38
N ILE A 14 -9.52 -0.15 -8.52
CA ILE A 14 -8.85 0.05 -9.82
C ILE A 14 -8.97 -1.18 -10.75
N LYS A 15 -8.91 -2.39 -10.19
CA LYS A 15 -9.07 -3.65 -10.94
C LYS A 15 -10.48 -3.81 -11.52
N GLU A 16 -11.51 -3.32 -10.84
CA GLU A 16 -12.88 -3.33 -11.32
C GLU A 16 -13.16 -2.18 -12.31
N TYR A 17 -12.53 -1.01 -12.08
CA TYR A 17 -12.57 0.10 -13.03
C TYR A 17 -11.98 -0.29 -14.39
N ASP A 18 -10.81 -0.94 -14.40
CA ASP A 18 -10.14 -1.40 -15.64
C ASP A 18 -11.00 -2.39 -16.46
N LYS A 19 -11.70 -3.31 -15.79
CA LYS A 19 -12.65 -4.22 -16.46
C LYS A 19 -13.79 -3.46 -17.13
N LEU A 20 -14.37 -2.50 -16.43
CA LEU A 20 -15.47 -1.69 -16.96
C LEU A 20 -15.01 -0.76 -18.08
N GLN A 21 -13.81 -0.19 -17.99
CA GLN A 21 -13.18 0.59 -19.05
C GLN A 21 -13.03 -0.24 -20.32
N LYS A 22 -12.47 -1.45 -20.22
CA LYS A 22 -12.29 -2.35 -21.37
C LYS A 22 -13.61 -2.76 -22.00
N LYS A 23 -14.64 -3.00 -21.17
CA LYS A 23 -16.00 -3.26 -21.66
C LYS A 23 -16.58 -2.04 -22.37
N ASN A 24 -16.47 -0.87 -21.78
CA ASN A 24 -16.96 0.39 -22.36
C ASN A 24 -16.30 0.68 -23.71
N LEU A 25 -14.99 0.50 -23.82
CA LEU A 25 -14.26 0.66 -25.07
C LEU A 25 -14.70 -0.32 -26.17
N LYS A 26 -15.04 -1.56 -25.81
CA LYS A 26 -15.61 -2.54 -26.76
C LYS A 26 -17.01 -2.11 -27.23
N GLU A 27 -17.87 -1.69 -26.32
CA GLU A 27 -19.22 -1.21 -26.67
C GLU A 27 -19.17 0.03 -27.58
N ILE A 28 -18.24 0.96 -27.33
CA ILE A 28 -18.01 2.12 -28.20
C ILE A 28 -17.54 1.65 -29.57
N LYS A 29 -16.53 0.77 -29.62
CA LYS A 29 -15.91 0.33 -30.86
C LYS A 29 -16.84 -0.48 -31.78
N TYR A 30 -17.65 -1.37 -31.22
CA TYR A 30 -18.44 -2.33 -32.01
C TYR A 30 -19.93 -1.99 -32.09
N HIS A 31 -20.44 -1.22 -31.12
CA HIS A 31 -21.88 -0.96 -30.99
C HIS A 31 -22.20 0.54 -30.94
N ASN A 32 -21.20 1.41 -31.04
CA ASN A 32 -21.30 2.87 -30.96
C ASN A 32 -22.12 3.35 -29.75
N ARG A 33 -21.99 2.62 -28.63
CA ARG A 33 -22.71 2.86 -27.37
C ARG A 33 -21.73 3.03 -26.24
N GLN A 34 -22.02 3.96 -25.33
CA GLN A 34 -21.28 4.16 -24.11
C GLN A 34 -22.07 3.62 -22.90
N ILE A 35 -21.36 3.02 -21.95
CA ILE A 35 -21.94 2.65 -20.65
C ILE A 35 -22.41 3.94 -19.96
N LYS A 36 -23.68 3.94 -19.56
CA LYS A 36 -24.32 5.09 -18.90
C LYS A 36 -23.56 5.47 -17.62
N ASP A 37 -23.36 6.78 -17.42
CA ASP A 37 -22.69 7.38 -16.25
C ASP A 37 -21.24 6.88 -16.03
N PHE A 38 -20.59 6.32 -17.05
CA PHE A 38 -19.19 5.87 -16.95
C PHE A 38 -18.23 7.04 -16.67
N ASP A 39 -18.55 8.23 -17.18
CA ASP A 39 -17.89 9.50 -16.91
C ASP A 39 -17.93 9.93 -15.43
N LYS A 40 -18.91 9.40 -14.67
CA LYS A 40 -19.06 9.63 -13.23
C LYS A 40 -18.45 8.53 -12.37
N LEU A 41 -17.76 7.55 -12.98
CA LEU A 41 -16.98 6.55 -12.26
C LEU A 41 -15.53 7.04 -12.12
N THR A 42 -15.03 6.92 -10.90
CA THR A 42 -13.61 7.11 -10.57
C THR A 42 -13.05 5.81 -10.01
N ALA A 43 -11.73 5.68 -10.00
CA ALA A 43 -11.05 4.51 -9.45
C ALA A 43 -10.32 4.86 -8.15
N TYR A 44 -10.28 3.93 -7.21
CA TYR A 44 -9.36 3.97 -6.08
C TYR A 44 -8.51 2.71 -6.04
N TYR A 45 -7.27 2.85 -5.61
CA TYR A 45 -6.43 1.72 -5.28
C TYR A 45 -6.87 1.24 -3.88
N PRO A 46 -7.29 -0.02 -3.71
CA PRO A 46 -7.60 -0.56 -2.38
C PRO A 46 -6.44 -0.41 -1.40
N GLU A 47 -5.24 -0.15 -1.93
CA GLU A 47 -3.95 0.00 -1.29
C GLU A 47 -3.86 1.10 -0.19
N VAL A 48 -4.95 1.82 0.11
CA VAL A 48 -5.16 2.42 1.45
C VAL A 48 -5.22 1.34 2.57
N LEU A 49 -5.14 0.05 2.23
CA LEU A 49 -5.20 -1.12 3.13
C LEU A 49 -3.88 -1.47 3.85
N PHE A 50 -2.69 -1.10 3.36
CA PHE A 50 -1.40 -1.56 3.91
C PHE A 50 -0.75 -0.54 4.85
N LYS A 51 -1.54 0.00 5.79
CA LYS A 51 -1.04 0.95 6.80
C LYS A 51 -0.81 0.22 8.12
N ASN A 52 0.38 0.39 8.69
CA ASN A 52 0.81 -0.26 9.93
C ASN A 52 0.76 -1.79 9.89
N VAL A 53 0.86 -2.37 8.68
CA VAL A 53 0.95 -3.82 8.50
C VAL A 53 2.38 -4.28 8.69
N THR A 54 2.55 -5.46 9.27
CA THR A 54 3.86 -5.96 9.67
C THR A 54 4.07 -7.43 9.33
N ARG A 55 5.34 -7.78 9.21
CA ARG A 55 5.87 -9.15 9.09
C ARG A 55 6.95 -9.35 10.14
N ASN A 56 6.88 -10.43 10.91
CA ASN A 56 7.98 -10.87 11.75
C ASN A 56 8.91 -11.79 10.94
N ASN A 57 10.19 -11.49 10.91
CA ASN A 57 11.21 -12.29 10.24
C ASN A 57 11.82 -13.33 11.19
N SER A 58 12.37 -14.41 10.63
CA SER A 58 12.98 -15.49 11.41
C SER A 58 14.22 -15.09 12.21
N ASP A 59 14.87 -13.99 11.82
CA ASP A 59 16.03 -13.40 12.51
C ASP A 59 15.65 -12.48 13.69
N GLY A 60 14.35 -12.38 14.00
CA GLY A 60 13.82 -11.53 15.07
C GLY A 60 13.67 -10.05 14.70
N THR A 61 13.79 -9.71 13.41
CA THR A 61 13.46 -8.37 12.89
C THR A 61 11.97 -8.26 12.51
N LEU A 62 11.48 -7.03 12.41
CA LEU A 62 10.13 -6.68 12.01
C LEU A 62 10.20 -5.81 10.76
N ASP A 63 9.50 -6.20 9.70
CA ASP A 63 9.26 -5.34 8.54
C ASP A 63 7.90 -4.68 8.68
N ILE A 64 7.82 -3.35 8.54
CA ILE A 64 6.57 -2.58 8.68
C ILE A 64 6.38 -1.59 7.55
N ILE A 65 5.16 -1.56 7.00
CA ILE A 65 4.71 -0.51 6.08
C ILE A 65 3.89 0.49 6.89
N VAL A 66 4.46 1.66 7.15
CA VAL A 66 3.82 2.70 7.98
C VAL A 66 2.90 3.59 7.12
N ASP A 67 3.22 3.75 5.84
CA ASP A 67 2.39 4.47 4.89
C ASP A 67 2.43 3.79 3.51
N SER A 68 1.26 3.47 2.98
CA SER A 68 1.11 2.85 1.66
C SER A 68 1.28 3.84 0.51
N GLY A 69 1.31 5.15 0.78
CA GLY A 69 1.65 6.20 -0.18
C GLY A 69 3.13 6.20 -0.57
N VAL A 70 3.99 5.55 0.21
CA VAL A 70 5.42 5.41 -0.06
C VAL A 70 5.66 4.18 -0.93
N ALA A 71 5.21 4.26 -2.18
CA ALA A 71 5.40 3.23 -3.19
C ALA A 71 6.22 3.76 -4.37
N THR A 72 7.15 2.95 -4.87
CA THR A 72 7.87 3.19 -6.11
C THR A 72 7.14 2.47 -7.24
N GLU A 73 6.78 3.21 -8.30
CA GLU A 73 6.15 2.65 -9.49
C GLU A 73 7.21 2.31 -10.55
N PHE A 74 7.36 1.01 -10.83
CA PHE A 74 8.21 0.53 -11.90
C PHE A 74 7.37 0.30 -13.17
N HIS A 75 7.71 0.99 -14.23
CA HIS A 75 7.01 0.91 -15.51
C HIS A 75 7.49 -0.32 -16.30
N THR A 76 6.90 -1.49 -16.02
CA THR A 76 7.16 -2.71 -16.80
C THR A 76 6.15 -2.83 -17.95
N GLY A 77 6.39 -2.11 -19.06
CA GLY A 77 5.75 -2.30 -20.36
C GLY A 77 4.22 -2.08 -20.42
N PHE A 78 3.44 -3.01 -19.87
CA PHE A 78 1.98 -3.08 -20.04
C PHE A 78 1.17 -2.57 -18.83
N LEU A 79 1.69 -2.74 -17.61
CA LEU A 79 1.08 -2.22 -16.38
C LEU A 79 2.19 -1.81 -15.39
N PRO A 80 2.09 -0.63 -14.76
CA PRO A 80 3.02 -0.23 -13.71
C PRO A 80 2.90 -1.23 -12.54
N LYS A 81 4.05 -1.71 -12.06
CA LYS A 81 4.15 -2.52 -10.86
C LYS A 81 4.53 -1.64 -9.69
N ARG A 82 3.78 -1.72 -8.60
CA ARG A 82 4.05 -1.01 -7.35
C ARG A 82 4.90 -1.86 -6.41
N PHE A 83 5.95 -1.23 -5.89
CA PHE A 83 6.75 -1.75 -4.78
C PHE A 83 6.65 -0.79 -3.61
N TYR A 84 6.31 -1.29 -2.44
CA TYR A 84 6.13 -0.51 -1.22
C TYR A 84 7.43 -0.47 -0.43
N LYS A 85 7.70 0.65 0.24
CA LYS A 85 8.80 0.74 1.21
C LYS A 85 8.35 0.19 2.57
N ALA A 86 9.03 -0.84 3.07
CA ALA A 86 8.88 -1.30 4.45
C ALA A 86 10.14 -0.96 5.25
N LEU A 87 9.97 -0.45 6.48
CA LEU A 87 11.04 -0.27 7.44
C LEU A 87 11.38 -1.61 8.08
N ARG A 88 12.65 -2.02 8.01
CA ARG A 88 13.17 -3.15 8.78
C ARG A 88 13.68 -2.65 10.12
N MET A 89 13.06 -3.14 11.18
CA MET A 89 13.27 -2.72 12.55
C MET A 89 13.67 -3.91 13.43
N LYS A 90 14.39 -3.66 14.53
CA LYS A 90 14.63 -4.66 15.58
C LYS A 90 14.25 -4.09 16.94
N LYS A 91 13.53 -4.90 17.74
CA LYS A 91 13.17 -4.52 19.11
C LYS A 91 14.22 -5.05 20.07
N ASP A 92 15.02 -4.15 20.63
CA ASP A 92 15.93 -4.50 21.72
C ASP A 92 15.16 -4.47 23.03
N LYS A 93 15.08 -5.63 23.69
CA LYS A 93 14.49 -5.76 25.03
C LYS A 93 15.60 -5.64 26.07
N GLY A 94 15.73 -4.47 26.69
CA GLY A 94 16.54 -4.28 27.88
C GLY A 94 15.77 -4.67 29.16
N LEU A 95 16.48 -4.73 30.29
CA LEU A 95 15.92 -5.12 31.59
C LEU A 95 14.75 -4.22 32.07
N LEU A 96 14.75 -2.94 31.66
CA LEU A 96 13.79 -1.91 32.11
C LEU A 96 13.11 -1.14 30.96
N SER A 97 13.53 -1.33 29.71
CA SER A 97 12.90 -0.65 28.57
C SER A 97 13.06 -1.45 27.28
N SER A 98 12.08 -1.35 26.39
CA SER A 98 12.20 -1.83 25.02
C SER A 98 12.41 -0.65 24.07
N LYS A 99 13.39 -0.74 23.17
CA LYS A 99 13.65 0.28 22.16
C LYS A 99 13.63 -0.33 20.76
N TRP A 100 13.14 0.45 19.81
CA TRP A 100 13.19 0.11 18.39
C TRP A 100 14.47 0.65 17.78
N ASN A 101 15.15 -0.19 17.01
CA ASN A 101 16.30 0.20 16.22
C ASN A 101 15.99 0.00 14.74
N TYR A 102 16.23 1.05 13.96
CA TYR A 102 16.20 0.97 12.51
C TYR A 102 17.39 0.18 11.98
N LEU A 103 17.14 -0.67 10.99
CA LEU A 103 18.17 -1.43 10.28
C LEU A 103 18.25 -1.05 8.81
N ASP A 104 17.13 -1.07 8.08
CA ASP A 104 17.12 -0.83 6.63
C ASP A 104 15.73 -0.43 6.09
N ILE A 105 15.65 0.04 4.84
CA ILE A 105 14.40 0.12 4.04
C ILE A 105 14.44 -0.99 3.00
N ILE A 106 13.43 -1.84 3.00
CA ILE A 106 13.24 -2.86 1.96
C ILE A 106 12.09 -2.48 1.02
N GLN A 107 12.20 -2.89 -0.24
CA GLN A 107 11.11 -2.79 -1.20
C GLN A 107 10.37 -4.12 -1.29
N VAL A 108 9.05 -4.08 -1.15
CA VAL A 108 8.19 -5.28 -1.16
C VAL A 108 7.07 -5.13 -2.17
N SER A 109 6.78 -6.21 -2.90
CA SER A 109 5.69 -6.23 -3.90
C SER A 109 4.32 -6.43 -3.23
N GLU A 110 3.23 -5.98 -3.87
CA GLU A 110 1.84 -6.23 -3.41
C GLU A 110 1.62 -7.73 -3.09
N SER A 111 2.11 -8.62 -3.95
CA SER A 111 1.99 -10.08 -3.75
C SER A 111 2.72 -10.59 -2.52
N GLU A 112 3.85 -10.00 -2.17
CA GLU A 112 4.62 -10.38 -0.99
C GLU A 112 3.96 -9.88 0.30
N ILE A 113 3.41 -8.66 0.27
CA ILE A 113 2.66 -8.09 1.38
C ILE A 113 1.46 -8.98 1.71
N ILE A 114 0.64 -9.30 0.71
CA ILE A 114 -0.53 -10.18 0.89
C ILE A 114 -0.14 -11.56 1.44
N LYS A 115 1.04 -12.07 1.07
CA LYS A 115 1.50 -13.41 1.48
C LYS A 115 2.09 -13.44 2.89
N SER A 116 2.78 -12.38 3.31
CA SER A 116 3.70 -12.44 4.46
C SER A 116 3.55 -11.34 5.50
N PHE A 117 2.79 -10.28 5.23
CA PHE A 117 2.47 -9.23 6.20
C PHE A 117 1.09 -9.53 6.80
N ASP A 118 1.09 -10.38 7.82
CA ASP A 118 -0.11 -10.97 8.43
C ASP A 118 -0.52 -10.30 9.75
N SER A 119 0.25 -9.30 10.19
CA SER A 119 0.13 -8.69 11.50
C SER A 119 0.03 -7.16 11.39
N SER A 120 -0.27 -6.49 12.50
CA SER A 120 -0.28 -5.03 12.59
C SER A 120 0.22 -4.57 13.95
N VAL A 121 0.70 -3.33 14.03
CA VAL A 121 1.02 -2.66 15.30
C VAL A 121 0.01 -1.54 15.58
N SER A 122 -0.12 -1.16 16.86
CA SER A 122 -0.91 0.01 17.24
C SER A 122 -0.29 1.30 16.68
N ILE A 123 -1.10 2.35 16.60
CA ILE A 123 -0.64 3.67 16.14
C ILE A 123 0.53 4.17 16.99
N ASP A 124 0.41 4.13 18.31
CA ASP A 124 1.46 4.55 19.24
C ASP A 124 2.80 3.80 19.03
N GLU A 125 2.74 2.53 18.66
CA GLU A 125 3.95 1.74 18.40
C GLU A 125 4.55 2.07 17.03
N ALA A 126 3.70 2.31 16.01
CA ALA A 126 4.13 2.80 14.71
C ALA A 126 4.81 4.18 14.82
N GLU A 127 4.28 5.09 15.64
CA GLU A 127 4.89 6.39 15.91
C GLU A 127 6.29 6.26 16.51
N LYS A 128 6.48 5.38 17.49
CA LYS A 128 7.80 5.09 18.08
C LYS A 128 8.79 4.51 17.07
N ILE A 129 8.31 3.64 16.18
CA ILE A 129 9.11 3.06 15.10
C ILE A 129 9.58 4.16 14.13
N VAL A 130 8.66 5.02 13.70
CA VAL A 130 8.96 6.15 12.81
C VAL A 130 9.94 7.09 13.47
N GLU A 131 9.71 7.46 14.73
CA GLU A 131 10.61 8.33 15.49
C GLU A 131 12.03 7.74 15.58
N ALA A 132 12.15 6.43 15.83
CA ALA A 132 13.44 5.74 15.86
C ALA A 132 14.16 5.78 14.49
N SER A 133 13.42 5.67 13.39
CA SER A 133 13.99 5.78 12.04
C SER A 133 14.44 7.21 11.71
N ILE A 134 13.64 8.23 12.06
CA ILE A 134 13.97 9.65 11.84
C ILE A 134 15.21 10.05 12.64
N LYS A 135 15.34 9.59 13.89
CA LYS A 135 16.55 9.81 14.71
C LYS A 135 17.83 9.25 14.10
N LYS A 136 17.72 8.30 13.17
CA LYS A 136 18.84 7.74 12.39
C LYS A 136 19.05 8.43 11.04
N GLY A 137 18.30 9.50 10.75
CA GLY A 137 18.38 10.24 9.49
C GLY A 137 17.66 9.58 8.32
N VAL A 138 16.76 8.61 8.58
CA VAL A 138 16.05 7.87 7.54
C VAL A 138 14.94 8.74 6.96
N LYS A 139 14.99 8.92 5.64
CA LYS A 139 13.99 9.64 4.85
C LYS A 139 12.92 8.68 4.34
N TYR A 140 12.11 8.15 5.26
CA TYR A 140 11.13 7.12 4.92
C TYR A 140 10.01 7.64 4.01
N PHE A 141 9.54 8.87 4.24
CA PHE A 141 8.43 9.48 3.49
C PHE A 141 8.86 10.26 2.25
N ASP A 142 10.17 10.44 2.01
CA ASP A 142 10.71 11.08 0.80
C ASP A 142 10.64 10.15 -0.43
#